data_AF-A0A268JCU1-F1
#
_entry.id   AF-A0A268JCU1-F1
#
_cell.length_a   1.000
_cell.length_b   1.000
_cell.length_c   1.000
_cell.angle_alpha   90.00
_cell.angle_beta   90.00
_cell.angle_gamma   90.00
#
_symmetry.space_group_name_H-M   'P 1'
#
loop_
_entity.id
_entity.type
_entity.pdbx_description
1 polymer ?
#
loop_
_entity_poly.entity_id
_entity_poly.type
_entity_poly.pdbx_seq_one_letter_code
_entity_poly.pdbx_strand_id
1 'polypeptide(L)'
;MAVLCFGVIVVIYFFASTPTSPIIPTTSLEKSICERISAQFGDCKQILLYDSKSNLVFAESSSGIIPVLTNKSFTDVIKFIYPEMDFQEFSEGKVERGPIDWRVNNKVSKDFSIIYGFAEDDAKTIVINSEGNIQPNRFFVRDNLWVWYIKFQEDKVTLPVKVTVYDTDGQIIK
;
A
#
# COMPACT_ATOMS: atom_id res chain seq x y z
N MET A 1 -6.83 11.59 87.72
CA MET A 1 -5.77 11.00 86.88
C MET A 1 -6.22 11.10 85.44
N ALA A 2 -5.57 11.94 84.64
CA ALA A 2 -5.88 12.09 83.21
C ALA A 2 -4.59 11.76 82.44
N VAL A 3 -4.60 10.65 81.70
CA VAL A 3 -3.50 10.23 80.84
C VAL A 3 -3.85 10.65 79.42
N LEU A 4 -3.10 11.61 78.88
CA LEU A 4 -3.21 12.08 77.51
C LEU A 4 -2.67 11.01 76.54
N CYS A 5 -3.52 10.52 75.64
CA CYS A 5 -3.10 9.74 74.48
C CYS A 5 -2.49 10.68 73.42
N PHE A 6 -1.19 10.55 73.18
CA PHE A 6 -0.52 11.17 72.03
C PHE A 6 -0.81 10.34 70.78
N GLY A 7 -1.71 10.82 69.92
CA GLY A 7 -1.90 10.31 68.57
C GLY A 7 -0.90 10.98 67.62
N VAL A 8 0.03 10.21 67.06
CA VAL A 8 0.94 10.68 66.00
C VAL A 8 0.20 10.59 64.67
N ILE A 9 -0.14 11.74 64.08
CA ILE A 9 -0.70 11.81 62.73
C ILE A 9 0.47 11.83 61.74
N VAL A 10 0.69 10.72 61.04
CA VAL A 10 1.62 10.65 59.91
C VAL A 10 0.90 11.17 58.67
N VAL A 11 1.28 12.35 58.19
CA VAL A 11 0.75 12.94 56.95
C VAL A 11 1.58 12.40 55.78
N ILE A 12 1.04 11.42 55.06
CA ILE A 12 1.64 10.89 53.83
C ILE A 12 1.24 11.81 52.67
N TYR A 13 2.18 12.64 52.21
CA TYR A 13 2.00 13.42 50.98
C TYR A 13 2.15 12.49 49.77
N PHE A 14 1.02 12.13 49.16
CA PHE A 14 1.01 11.52 47.83
C PHE A 14 1.40 12.57 46.80
N PHE A 15 2.62 12.47 46.25
CA PHE A 15 2.98 13.19 45.04
C PHE A 15 2.17 12.61 43.88
N ALA A 16 1.09 13.30 43.50
CA ALA A 16 0.39 13.03 42.26
C ALA A 16 1.33 13.40 41.10
N SER A 17 1.97 12.40 40.50
CA SER A 17 2.63 12.56 39.21
C SER A 17 1.57 12.93 38.17
N THR A 18 1.67 14.15 37.63
CA THR A 18 0.81 14.59 36.54
C THR A 18 0.96 13.62 35.37
N PRO A 19 -0.14 13.15 34.75
CA PRO A 19 -0.05 12.26 33.61
C PRO A 19 0.70 12.97 32.48
N THR A 20 1.85 12.42 32.09
CA THR A 20 2.58 12.83 30.89
C THR A 20 1.60 12.79 29.73
N SER A 21 1.28 13.95 29.16
CA SER A 21 0.39 14.04 28.01
C SER A 21 0.92 13.12 26.90
N PRO A 22 0.07 12.34 26.22
CA PRO A 22 0.50 11.51 25.12
C PRO A 22 1.18 12.41 24.08
N ILE A 23 2.42 12.05 23.70
CA ILE A 23 3.15 12.72 22.63
C ILE A 23 2.38 12.43 21.35
N ILE A 24 1.62 13.43 20.86
CA ILE A 24 0.94 13.34 19.57
C ILE A 24 2.03 13.35 18.50
N PRO A 25 2.12 12.32 17.63
CA PRO A 25 3.06 12.34 16.51
C PRO A 25 2.81 13.59 15.67
N THR A 26 3.82 14.45 15.54
CA THR A 26 3.73 15.71 14.78
C THR A 26 3.92 15.54 13.28
N THR A 27 4.25 14.33 12.83
CA THR A 27 4.44 14.00 11.41
C THR A 27 3.13 13.55 10.78
N SER A 28 2.86 14.01 9.55
CA SER A 28 1.72 13.53 8.78
C SER A 28 1.88 12.03 8.45
N LEU A 29 0.75 11.35 8.27
CA LEU A 29 0.72 9.93 7.86
C LEU A 29 1.57 9.69 6.60
N GLU A 30 1.41 10.56 5.61
CA GLU A 30 2.17 10.53 4.37
C GLU A 30 3.67 10.62 4.60
N LYS A 31 4.11 11.59 5.41
CA LYS A 31 5.52 11.76 5.75
C LYS A 31 6.09 10.52 6.46
N SER A 32 5.36 9.99 7.44
CA SER A 32 5.78 8.79 8.19
C SER A 32 5.97 7.57 7.28
N ILE A 33 5.05 7.34 6.35
CA ILE A 33 5.16 6.22 5.40
C ILE A 33 6.29 6.46 4.40
N CYS A 34 6.39 7.66 3.82
CA CYS A 34 7.45 7.97 2.87
C CYS A 34 8.85 7.89 3.49
N GLU A 35 9.01 8.25 4.77
CA GLU A 35 10.29 8.06 5.49
C GLU A 35 10.67 6.58 5.55
N ARG A 36 9.72 5.69 5.84
CA ARG A 36 9.98 4.23 5.86
C ARG A 36 10.28 3.67 4.47
N ILE A 37 9.60 4.15 3.44
CA ILE A 37 9.86 3.75 2.05
C ILE A 37 11.25 4.24 1.62
N SER A 38 11.57 5.51 1.88
CA SER A 38 12.87 6.10 1.55
C SER A 38 14.02 5.38 2.26
N ALA A 39 13.82 4.94 3.51
CA ALA A 39 14.83 4.16 4.22
C ALA A 39 15.17 2.81 3.54
N GLN A 40 14.22 2.22 2.80
CA GLN A 40 14.39 0.94 2.13
C GLN A 40 14.81 1.09 0.65
N PHE A 41 14.28 2.09 -0.05
CA PHE A 41 14.43 2.26 -1.50
C PHE A 41 15.30 3.46 -1.90
N GLY A 42 15.73 4.28 -0.94
CA GLY A 42 16.53 5.47 -1.15
C GLY A 42 15.70 6.74 -1.33
N ASP A 43 14.47 6.64 -1.84
CA ASP A 43 13.57 7.78 -1.99
C ASP A 43 12.07 7.42 -1.91
N CYS A 44 11.25 8.47 -1.75
CA CYS A 44 9.79 8.46 -1.83
C CYS A 44 9.36 9.87 -2.26
N LYS A 45 8.90 10.01 -3.50
CA LYS A 45 8.48 11.31 -4.04
C LYS A 45 7.13 11.73 -3.47
N GLN A 46 6.19 10.80 -3.46
CA GLN A 46 4.83 11.03 -3.00
C GLN A 46 4.09 9.71 -2.78
N ILE A 47 3.00 9.76 -2.03
CA ILE A 47 2.03 8.67 -1.98
C ILE A 47 0.92 8.93 -3.01
N LEU A 48 0.75 8.00 -3.94
CA LEU A 48 -0.22 8.11 -5.04
C LEU A 48 -1.62 7.62 -4.64
N LEU A 49 -1.69 6.60 -3.80
CA LEU A 49 -2.96 6.01 -3.37
C LEU A 49 -2.88 5.36 -1.99
N TYR A 50 -3.93 5.57 -1.21
CA TYR A 50 -4.28 4.80 -0.01
C TYR A 50 -5.54 3.97 -0.27
N ASP A 51 -5.41 2.66 -0.37
CA ASP A 51 -6.55 1.74 -0.48
C ASP A 51 -6.85 1.10 0.89
N SER A 52 -7.81 1.67 1.60
CA SER A 52 -8.25 1.21 2.93
C SER A 52 -8.98 -0.13 2.91
N LYS A 53 -9.53 -0.55 1.77
CA LYS A 53 -10.16 -1.88 1.66
C LYS A 53 -9.09 -2.97 1.59
N SER A 54 -7.97 -2.68 0.93
CA SER A 54 -6.88 -3.64 0.74
C SER A 54 -5.74 -3.50 1.76
N ASN A 55 -5.69 -2.38 2.49
CA ASN A 55 -4.54 -1.91 3.28
C ASN A 55 -3.27 -1.75 2.42
N LEU A 56 -3.47 -1.23 1.21
CA LEU A 56 -2.37 -0.99 0.26
C LEU A 56 -2.06 0.48 0.15
N VAL A 57 -0.78 0.78 0.05
CA VAL A 57 -0.25 2.09 -0.32
C VAL A 57 0.55 1.92 -1.59
N PHE A 58 0.34 2.82 -2.55
CA PHE A 58 1.19 2.92 -3.74
C PHE A 58 2.00 4.20 -3.62
N ALA A 59 3.32 4.05 -3.54
CA ALA A 59 4.24 5.17 -3.44
C ALA A 59 5.07 5.30 -4.71
N GLU A 60 5.33 6.53 -5.11
CA GLU A 60 6.21 6.81 -6.24
C GLU A 60 7.65 7.01 -5.76
N SER A 61 8.59 6.34 -6.42
CA SER A 61 10.04 6.54 -6.30
C SER A 61 10.58 7.17 -7.59
N SER A 62 11.90 7.33 -7.67
CA SER A 62 12.56 7.75 -8.91
C SER A 62 12.58 6.66 -9.98
N SER A 63 12.61 5.39 -9.58
CA SER A 63 12.61 4.23 -10.48
C SER A 63 11.21 3.81 -10.92
N GLY A 64 10.19 3.97 -10.08
CA GLY A 64 8.90 3.34 -10.34
C GLY A 64 7.82 3.63 -9.31
N ILE A 65 6.88 2.69 -9.22
CA ILE A 65 5.84 2.67 -8.19
C ILE A 65 5.97 1.41 -7.35
N ILE A 66 5.97 1.61 -6.04
CA ILE A 66 6.16 0.56 -5.04
C ILE A 66 4.83 0.30 -4.35
N PRO A 67 4.22 -0.89 -4.52
CA PRO A 67 3.10 -1.31 -3.71
C PRO A 67 3.56 -1.75 -2.33
N VAL A 68 2.87 -1.28 -1.29
CA VAL A 68 3.21 -1.51 0.11
C VAL A 68 1.98 -1.99 0.87
N LEU A 69 2.10 -3.13 1.54
CA LEU A 69 1.10 -3.60 2.49
C LEU A 69 1.31 -2.92 3.83
N THR A 70 0.25 -2.33 4.37
CA THR A 70 0.27 -1.66 5.68
C THR A 70 -0.71 -2.30 6.65
N ASN A 71 -0.68 -1.85 7.90
CA ASN A 71 -1.78 -2.07 8.83
C ASN A 71 -3.02 -1.22 8.47
N LYS A 72 -4.15 -1.48 9.15
CA LYS A 72 -5.44 -0.81 8.88
C LYS A 72 -5.42 0.71 9.09
N SER A 73 -4.56 1.20 9.97
CA SER A 73 -4.39 2.63 10.25
C SER A 73 -3.33 3.29 9.39
N PHE A 74 -2.66 2.55 8.50
CA PHE A 74 -1.55 3.00 7.66
C PHE A 74 -0.34 3.56 8.44
N THR A 75 -0.25 3.30 9.74
CA THR A 75 0.85 3.81 10.58
C THR A 75 2.12 2.98 10.44
N ASP A 76 1.98 1.73 9.97
CA ASP A 76 3.08 0.77 9.88
C ASP A 76 3.09 0.06 8.54
N VAL A 77 4.29 -0.04 7.97
CA VAL A 77 4.58 -0.89 6.82
C VAL A 77 4.73 -2.33 7.31
N ILE A 78 3.86 -3.21 6.81
CA ILE A 78 3.91 -4.65 7.09
C ILE A 78 4.87 -5.33 6.10
N LYS A 79 4.75 -5.00 4.81
CA LYS A 79 5.56 -5.64 3.76
C LYS A 79 5.64 -4.79 2.51
N PHE A 80 6.83 -4.72 1.91
CA PHE A 80 7.03 -4.21 0.56
C PHE A 80 6.74 -5.31 -0.47
N ILE A 81 5.99 -4.98 -1.51
CA ILE A 81 5.59 -5.93 -2.55
C ILE A 81 6.53 -5.76 -3.74
N TYR A 82 7.28 -6.82 -4.04
CA TYR A 82 8.26 -6.85 -5.13
C TYR A 82 7.80 -7.73 -6.30
N PRO A 83 8.30 -7.49 -7.52
CA PRO A 83 9.16 -6.35 -7.90
C PRO A 83 8.37 -5.02 -7.94
N GLU A 84 9.07 -3.89 -7.83
CA GLU A 84 8.43 -2.59 -8.09
C GLU A 84 7.98 -2.48 -9.55
N MET A 85 7.03 -1.59 -9.83
CA MET A 85 6.63 -1.28 -11.20
C MET A 85 7.61 -0.24 -11.74
N ASP A 86 8.65 -0.71 -12.43
CA ASP A 86 9.74 0.12 -12.94
C ASP A 86 9.33 0.88 -14.21
N PHE A 87 9.58 2.19 -14.23
CA PHE A 87 9.20 3.07 -15.35
C PHE A 87 10.03 2.80 -16.60
N GLN A 88 11.32 2.48 -16.46
CA GLN A 88 12.21 2.21 -17.57
C GLN A 88 11.85 0.86 -18.22
N GLU A 89 11.67 -0.20 -17.42
CA GLU A 89 11.21 -1.51 -17.89
C GLU A 89 9.90 -1.38 -18.67
N PHE A 90 8.95 -0.61 -18.14
CA PHE A 90 7.68 -0.36 -18.83
C PHE A 90 7.88 0.37 -20.17
N SER A 91 8.74 1.38 -20.22
CA SER A 91 8.99 2.16 -21.43
C SER A 91 9.68 1.33 -22.52
N GLU A 92 10.70 0.55 -22.16
CA GLU A 92 11.53 -0.20 -23.10
C GLU A 92 10.80 -1.45 -23.65
N GLY A 93 10.00 -2.12 -22.82
CA GLY A 93 9.32 -3.36 -23.19
C GLY A 93 8.08 -3.20 -24.09
N LYS A 94 7.70 -1.97 -24.47
CA LYS A 94 6.39 -1.66 -25.09
C LYS A 94 6.05 -2.51 -26.32
N VAL A 95 7.02 -2.74 -27.21
CA VAL A 95 6.79 -3.46 -28.47
C VAL A 95 6.43 -4.92 -28.24
N GLU A 96 7.07 -5.58 -27.27
CA GLU A 96 6.87 -7.01 -27.00
C GLU A 96 5.73 -7.26 -26.00
N ARG A 97 5.59 -6.40 -24.98
CA ARG A 97 4.60 -6.57 -23.91
C ARG A 97 3.18 -6.18 -24.34
N GLY A 98 3.04 -5.34 -25.37
CA GLY A 98 1.76 -4.75 -25.76
C GLY A 98 1.30 -3.64 -24.80
N PRO A 99 -0.01 -3.36 -24.68
CA PRO A 99 -0.52 -2.19 -23.93
C PRO A 99 -0.31 -2.25 -22.41
N ILE A 100 0.17 -3.40 -21.90
CA ILE A 100 0.11 -3.74 -20.49
C ILE A 100 1.37 -4.46 -20.03
N ASP A 101 1.84 -4.11 -18.83
CA ASP A 101 2.85 -4.84 -18.05
C ASP A 101 2.29 -5.19 -16.67
N TRP A 102 2.18 -6.47 -16.31
CA TRP A 102 1.71 -6.87 -14.98
C TRP A 102 2.61 -7.90 -14.32
N ARG A 103 2.59 -7.83 -12.99
CA ARG A 103 3.30 -8.70 -12.06
C ARG A 103 2.27 -9.44 -11.21
N VAL A 104 2.61 -10.66 -10.83
CA VAL A 104 1.86 -11.46 -9.84
C VAL A 104 2.74 -11.69 -8.64
N ASN A 105 2.28 -11.30 -7.46
CA ASN A 105 2.93 -11.66 -6.21
C ASN A 105 1.98 -12.54 -5.39
N ASN A 106 2.31 -13.83 -5.38
CA ASN A 106 1.63 -14.83 -4.56
C ASN A 106 2.21 -14.80 -3.14
N LYS A 107 1.39 -15.07 -2.13
CA LYS A 107 1.83 -15.15 -0.72
C LYS A 107 2.51 -13.87 -0.23
N VAL A 108 1.94 -12.72 -0.58
CA VAL A 108 2.33 -11.45 0.06
C VAL A 108 2.10 -11.59 1.58
N SER A 109 0.98 -12.18 1.99
CA SER A 109 0.78 -12.68 3.37
C SER A 109 -0.03 -13.99 3.36
N LYS A 110 -0.40 -14.52 4.53
CA LYS A 110 -1.03 -15.85 4.70
C LYS A 110 -2.26 -16.07 3.81
N ASP A 111 -3.01 -15.02 3.49
CA ASP A 111 -4.22 -15.06 2.67
C ASP A 111 -4.26 -13.83 1.73
N PHE A 112 -3.11 -13.50 1.16
CA PHE A 112 -3.00 -12.33 0.30
C PHE A 112 -2.06 -12.58 -0.88
N SER A 113 -2.64 -12.49 -2.07
CA SER A 113 -1.95 -12.36 -3.33
C SER A 113 -2.46 -11.15 -4.09
N ILE A 114 -1.65 -10.64 -5.02
CA ILE A 114 -1.93 -9.42 -5.74
C ILE A 114 -1.47 -9.56 -7.19
N ILE A 115 -2.31 -9.06 -8.11
CA ILE A 115 -1.91 -8.71 -9.47
C ILE A 115 -1.83 -7.20 -9.52
N TYR A 116 -0.76 -6.67 -10.10
CA TYR A 116 -0.57 -5.23 -10.26
C TYR A 116 0.31 -4.93 -11.45
N GLY A 117 0.19 -3.74 -12.01
CA GLY A 117 1.09 -3.28 -13.05
C GLY A 117 0.60 -2.04 -13.77
N PHE A 118 1.27 -1.73 -14.87
CA PHE A 118 1.02 -0.54 -15.67
C PHE A 118 0.22 -0.85 -16.92
N ALA A 119 -0.58 0.13 -17.32
CA ALA A 119 -1.17 0.19 -18.65
C ALA A 119 -1.15 1.62 -19.16
N GLU A 120 -1.03 1.78 -20.47
CA GLU A 120 -1.25 3.07 -21.11
C GLU A 120 -2.75 3.34 -21.28
N ASP A 121 -3.06 4.54 -21.74
CA ASP A 121 -4.43 5.02 -21.85
C ASP A 121 -5.25 4.33 -22.97
N ASP A 122 -4.59 3.57 -23.84
CA ASP A 122 -5.26 2.69 -24.80
C ASP A 122 -6.01 1.53 -24.12
N ALA A 123 -5.52 1.05 -22.98
CA ALA A 123 -6.20 0.06 -22.14
C ALA A 123 -7.28 0.72 -21.27
N LYS A 124 -8.52 0.77 -21.76
CA LYS A 124 -9.64 1.37 -21.03
C LYS A 124 -10.29 0.43 -20.03
N THR A 125 -10.44 -0.84 -20.40
CA THR A 125 -10.96 -1.86 -19.50
C THR A 125 -10.06 -3.08 -19.54
N ILE A 126 -9.83 -3.64 -18.37
CA ILE A 126 -9.07 -4.86 -18.20
C ILE A 126 -9.94 -5.87 -17.46
N VAL A 127 -9.98 -7.09 -17.95
CA VAL A 127 -10.67 -8.22 -17.31
C VAL A 127 -9.68 -9.35 -17.09
N ILE A 128 -9.60 -9.83 -15.85
CA ILE A 128 -8.78 -10.99 -15.46
C ILE A 128 -9.65 -12.23 -15.56
N ASN A 129 -9.56 -12.92 -16.70
CA ASN A 129 -10.37 -14.09 -17.05
C ASN A 129 -10.00 -15.32 -16.20
N SER A 130 -8.73 -15.45 -15.81
CA SER A 130 -8.25 -16.58 -15.00
C SER A 130 -8.81 -16.56 -13.56
N GLU A 131 -9.37 -15.44 -13.12
CA GLU A 131 -9.86 -15.22 -11.76
C GLU A 131 -11.37 -14.95 -11.75
N GLY A 132 -12.13 -15.50 -12.71
CA GLY A 132 -13.59 -15.33 -12.73
C GLY A 132 -14.07 -14.02 -13.35
N ASN A 133 -13.33 -13.50 -14.35
CA ASN A 133 -13.65 -12.29 -15.11
C ASN A 133 -13.73 -11.03 -14.25
N ILE A 134 -12.76 -10.84 -13.35
CA ILE A 134 -12.74 -9.69 -12.45
C ILE A 134 -12.07 -8.49 -13.11
N GLN A 135 -12.67 -7.31 -12.93
CA GLN A 135 -12.06 -6.05 -13.32
C GLN A 135 -11.20 -5.49 -12.17
N PRO A 136 -9.90 -5.22 -12.39
CA PRO A 136 -9.04 -4.63 -11.37
C PRO A 136 -9.40 -3.17 -11.08
N ASN A 137 -8.96 -2.69 -9.92
CA ASN A 137 -8.97 -1.27 -9.61
C ASN A 137 -7.90 -0.56 -10.45
N ARG A 138 -8.08 0.74 -10.69
CA ARG A 138 -7.07 1.57 -11.33
C ARG A 138 -7.01 2.98 -10.77
N PHE A 139 -5.85 3.60 -10.91
CA PHE A 139 -5.68 5.04 -10.67
C PHE A 139 -4.68 5.64 -11.66
N PHE A 140 -4.87 6.91 -11.96
CA PHE A 140 -4.03 7.67 -12.87
C PHE A 140 -2.74 8.11 -12.18
N VAL A 141 -1.61 8.06 -12.90
CA VAL A 141 -0.30 8.51 -12.40
C VAL A 141 0.11 9.81 -13.08
N ARG A 142 0.50 9.75 -14.36
CA ARG A 142 0.89 10.88 -15.23
C ARG A 142 1.00 10.41 -16.68
N ASP A 143 1.07 11.33 -17.65
CA ASP A 143 1.48 11.02 -19.03
C ASP A 143 0.82 9.77 -19.63
N ASN A 144 -0.51 9.65 -19.47
CA ASN A 144 -1.32 8.50 -19.94
C ASN A 144 -1.01 7.15 -19.27
N LEU A 145 -0.25 7.15 -18.17
CA LEU A 145 0.10 5.98 -17.38
C LEU A 145 -0.93 5.74 -16.28
N TRP A 146 -1.44 4.51 -16.24
CA TRP A 146 -2.35 4.02 -15.23
C TRP A 146 -1.73 2.86 -14.47
N VAL A 147 -1.90 2.84 -13.16
CA VAL A 147 -1.69 1.62 -12.37
C VAL A 147 -2.99 0.86 -12.30
N TRP A 148 -2.92 -0.44 -12.59
CA TRP A 148 -3.99 -1.40 -12.39
C TRP A 148 -3.58 -2.39 -11.32
N TYR A 149 -4.51 -2.73 -10.42
CA TYR A 149 -4.21 -3.67 -9.35
C TYR A 149 -5.46 -4.35 -8.80
N ILE A 150 -5.27 -5.54 -8.25
CA ILE A 150 -6.29 -6.28 -7.51
C ILE A 150 -5.67 -7.18 -6.46
N LYS A 151 -6.31 -7.20 -5.29
CA LYS A 151 -6.00 -8.08 -4.18
C LYS A 151 -6.96 -9.28 -4.18
N PHE A 152 -6.41 -10.46 -3.90
CA PHE A 152 -7.18 -11.68 -3.64
C PHE A 152 -7.02 -12.11 -2.18
N GLN A 153 -8.09 -12.63 -1.60
CA GLN A 153 -8.09 -13.24 -0.26
C GLN A 153 -7.65 -14.71 -0.32
N GLU A 154 -6.61 -14.98 -1.11
CA GLU A 154 -6.10 -16.31 -1.39
C GLU A 154 -4.57 -16.23 -1.46
N ASP A 155 -3.89 -17.33 -1.14
CA ASP A 155 -2.43 -17.36 -1.10
C ASP A 155 -1.81 -17.39 -2.51
N LYS A 156 -2.60 -17.74 -3.54
CA LYS A 156 -2.14 -17.86 -4.92
C LYS A 156 -3.20 -17.43 -5.94
N VAL A 157 -2.72 -16.84 -7.02
CA VAL A 157 -3.45 -16.56 -8.26
C VAL A 157 -3.22 -17.70 -9.27
N THR A 158 -4.21 -17.97 -10.11
CA THR A 158 -4.15 -18.92 -11.23
C THR A 158 -3.18 -18.41 -12.31
N LEU A 159 -2.18 -19.23 -12.64
CA LEU A 159 -1.18 -18.93 -13.67
C LEU A 159 -1.34 -19.83 -14.92
N PRO A 160 -1.06 -19.32 -16.14
CA PRO A 160 -0.75 -17.92 -16.44
C PRO A 160 -1.99 -17.03 -16.28
N VAL A 161 -1.79 -15.77 -15.88
CA VAL A 161 -2.89 -14.81 -15.79
C VAL A 161 -3.45 -14.60 -17.18
N LYS A 162 -4.74 -14.90 -17.36
CA LYS A 162 -5.44 -14.69 -18.63
C LYS A 162 -6.19 -13.38 -18.56
N VAL A 163 -5.99 -12.54 -19.56
CA VAL A 163 -6.44 -11.14 -19.54
C VAL A 163 -7.17 -10.83 -20.83
N THR A 164 -8.16 -9.95 -20.76
CA THR A 164 -8.71 -9.29 -21.94
C THR A 164 -8.67 -7.80 -21.71
N VAL A 165 -8.21 -7.07 -22.70
CA VAL A 165 -8.02 -5.62 -22.69
C VAL A 165 -8.90 -5.01 -23.74
N TYR A 166 -9.68 -4.02 -23.35
CA TYR A 166 -10.57 -3.28 -24.23
C TYR A 166 -10.14 -1.83 -24.35
N ASP A 167 -10.25 -1.28 -25.55
CA ASP A 167 -10.06 0.13 -25.83
C ASP A 167 -11.30 0.99 -25.53
N THR A 168 -11.27 2.26 -25.96
CA THR A 168 -12.39 3.21 -25.81
C THR A 168 -13.66 2.80 -26.53
N ASP A 169 -13.53 2.06 -27.63
CA ASP A 169 -14.63 1.63 -28.47
C ASP A 169 -15.18 0.27 -28.02
N GLY A 170 -14.58 -0.31 -26.97
CA GLY A 170 -14.91 -1.64 -26.46
C GLY A 170 -14.36 -2.76 -27.34
N GLN A 171 -13.37 -2.49 -28.20
CA GLN A 171 -12.71 -3.50 -29.01
C GLN A 171 -11.58 -4.16 -28.23
N ILE A 172 -11.36 -5.45 -28.47
CA ILE A 172 -10.30 -6.21 -27.81
C ILE A 172 -8.96 -5.84 -28.46
N ILE A 173 -8.02 -5.36 -27.65
CA ILE A 173 -6.65 -5.01 -28.08
C ILE A 173 -5.58 -5.96 -27.52
N LYS A 174 -5.94 -6.82 -26.55
CA LYS A 174 -5.11 -7.92 -26.03
C LYS A 174 -5.95 -8.95 -25.28
#